data_AF-A0A0N4TBM1-F1
#
_entry.id   AF-A0A0N4TBM1-F1
#
_cell.length_a   1.000
_cell.length_b   1.000
_cell.length_c   1.000
_cell.angle_alpha   90.00
_cell.angle_beta   90.00
_cell.angle_gamma   90.00
#
_symmetry.space_group_name_H-M   'P 1'
#
loop_
_entity.id
_entity.type
_entity.pdbx_description
1 polymer ?
#
loop_
_entity_poly.entity_id
_entity_poly.type
_entity_poly.pdbx_seq_one_letter_code
_entity_poly.pdbx_strand_id
1 'polypeptide(L)'
;MVRQGENAIRHSRLLVEQMEAEADRTPERRDRLLDAARSVAQATSRMIDATKECQVHPQAAESQVALRDAAEKLVTVTSEATSEEQSKRTMEHLEQAAKQAAAAATQTIAAANACQPYIQSKTVTETLIVECTETAERVPPLIASIRESQAARSPNEKFRAQSSLIRDTTQSETSKEKSYFMHKIQLPITKEILIFEYLVHDTEREMLVHLRSELSCRRDKTGPMYQCNRRTRSNRHLVSIGRHY
;
A
#
# COMPACT_ATOMS: atom_id res chain seq x y z
N MET A 1 -8.58 14.47 26.16
CA MET A 1 -7.65 15.37 25.44
C MET A 1 -6.21 15.25 25.96
N VAL A 2 -5.85 15.73 27.15
CA VAL A 2 -4.46 15.72 27.69
C VAL A 2 -3.64 14.46 27.35
N ARG A 3 -4.12 13.25 27.69
CA ARG A 3 -3.43 11.97 27.40
C ARG A 3 -3.19 11.70 25.89
N GLN A 4 -4.07 12.17 25.02
CA GLN A 4 -3.86 12.11 23.57
C GLN A 4 -2.80 13.13 23.14
N GLY A 5 -2.78 14.30 23.79
CA GLY A 5 -1.77 15.33 23.61
C GLY A 5 -0.36 14.80 23.94
N GLU A 6 -0.19 14.20 25.11
CA GLU A 6 1.06 13.59 25.57
C GLU A 6 1.59 12.51 24.61
N ASN A 7 0.71 11.67 24.06
CA ASN A 7 1.09 10.67 23.06
C ASN A 7 1.58 11.32 21.76
N ALA A 8 0.88 12.34 21.25
CA ALA A 8 1.28 13.07 20.04
C ALA A 8 2.60 13.85 20.24
N ILE A 9 2.82 14.42 21.43
CA ILE A 9 4.10 15.05 21.82
C ILE A 9 5.24 14.02 21.81
N ARG A 10 5.01 12.81 22.34
CA ARG A 10 6.01 11.73 22.29
C ARG A 10 6.34 11.31 20.86
N HIS A 11 5.33 11.10 20.02
CA HIS A 11 5.54 10.65 18.64
C HIS A 11 6.19 11.73 17.76
N SER A 12 5.88 13.01 17.97
CA SER A 12 6.52 14.10 17.23
C SER A 12 7.98 14.32 17.63
N ARG A 13 8.38 14.08 18.89
CA ARG A 13 9.80 14.05 19.28
C ARG A 13 10.58 12.93 18.57
N LEU A 14 10.04 11.71 18.57
CA LEU A 14 10.62 10.58 17.84
C LEU A 14 10.73 10.87 16.33
N LEU A 15 9.79 11.63 15.76
CA LEU A 15 9.87 12.07 14.36
C LEU A 15 11.02 13.07 14.14
N VAL A 16 11.20 14.05 15.03
CA VAL A 16 12.33 14.98 14.97
C VAL A 16 13.66 14.24 15.00
N GLU A 17 13.84 13.33 15.97
CA GLU A 17 15.04 12.48 16.08
C GLU A 17 15.30 11.66 14.80
N GLN A 18 14.25 11.13 14.16
CA GLN A 18 14.36 10.42 12.88
C GLN A 18 14.74 11.34 11.72
N MET A 19 14.23 12.57 11.68
CA MET A 19 14.56 13.53 10.63
C MET A 19 16.00 14.05 10.76
N GLU A 20 16.47 14.27 11.98
CA GLU A 20 17.87 14.64 12.27
C GLU A 20 18.82 13.48 11.90
N ALA A 21 18.52 12.25 12.34
CA ALA A 21 19.34 11.08 12.00
C ALA A 21 19.34 10.73 10.50
N GLU A 22 18.29 11.10 9.75
CA GLU A 22 18.24 10.97 8.29
C GLU A 22 19.00 12.12 7.59
N ALA A 23 18.99 13.32 8.17
CA ALA A 23 19.76 14.46 7.68
C ALA A 23 21.27 14.20 7.73
N ASP A 24 21.75 13.50 8.76
CA ASP A 24 23.15 13.06 8.88
C ASP A 24 23.55 12.01 7.83
N ARG A 25 22.59 11.24 7.30
CA ARG A 25 22.82 10.18 6.30
C ARG A 25 22.71 10.68 4.86
N THR A 26 21.85 11.67 4.63
CA THR A 26 21.47 12.15 3.30
C THR A 26 21.85 13.63 3.16
N PRO A 27 23.14 13.96 2.90
CA PRO A 27 23.64 15.34 2.87
C PRO A 27 22.94 16.22 1.83
N GLU A 28 22.44 15.65 0.73
CA GLU A 28 21.70 16.35 -0.32
C GLU A 28 20.32 16.83 0.13
N ARG A 29 19.81 16.31 1.25
CA ARG A 29 18.51 16.68 1.84
C ARG A 29 18.62 17.28 3.23
N ARG A 30 19.83 17.33 3.81
CA ARG A 30 20.09 17.68 5.20
C ARG A 30 19.36 18.94 5.63
N ASP A 31 19.56 20.05 4.93
CA ASP A 31 19.03 21.35 5.34
C ASP A 31 17.49 21.36 5.33
N ARG A 32 16.87 20.74 4.31
CA ARG A 32 15.40 20.58 4.24
C ARG A 32 14.85 19.68 5.34
N LEU A 33 15.56 18.61 5.71
CA LEU A 33 15.17 17.72 6.80
C LEU A 33 15.29 18.42 8.15
N LEU A 34 16.35 19.22 8.38
CA LEU A 34 16.54 20.01 9.60
C LEU A 34 15.51 21.15 9.72
N ASP A 35 15.13 21.80 8.62
CA ASP A 35 14.06 22.80 8.62
C ASP A 35 12.70 22.18 8.96
N ALA A 36 12.39 21.00 8.41
CA ALA A 36 11.18 20.26 8.73
C ALA A 36 11.18 19.78 10.20
N ALA A 37 12.30 19.24 10.68
CA ALA A 37 12.50 18.85 12.09
C ALA A 37 12.29 20.05 13.04
N ARG A 38 12.86 21.22 12.71
CA ARG A 38 12.66 22.47 13.45
C ARG A 38 11.20 22.91 13.47
N SER A 39 10.50 22.82 12.34
CA SER A 39 9.07 23.16 12.26
C SER A 39 8.22 22.23 13.14
N VAL A 40 8.46 20.92 13.08
CA VAL A 40 7.81 19.93 13.96
C VAL A 40 8.11 20.25 15.42
N ALA A 41 9.37 20.47 15.80
CA ALA A 41 9.77 20.79 17.18
C ALA A 41 9.08 22.06 17.72
N GLN A 42 8.92 23.10 16.89
CA GLN A 42 8.17 24.32 17.27
C GLN A 42 6.68 24.05 17.49
N ALA A 43 6.05 23.23 16.63
CA ALA A 43 4.66 22.82 16.82
C ALA A 43 4.48 21.97 18.09
N THR A 44 5.41 21.03 18.34
CA THR A 44 5.44 20.20 19.55
C THR A 44 5.58 21.05 20.83
N SER A 45 6.41 22.09 20.82
CA SER A 45 6.55 23.01 21.97
C SER A 45 5.23 23.73 22.29
N ARG A 46 4.55 24.30 21.29
CA ARG A 46 3.23 24.92 21.46
C ARG A 46 2.20 23.93 22.00
N MET A 47 2.26 22.67 21.55
CA MET A 47 1.37 21.61 22.01
C MET A 47 1.67 21.16 23.44
N ILE A 48 2.94 21.16 23.86
CA ILE A 48 3.33 20.94 25.27
C ILE A 48 2.71 22.02 26.16
N ASP A 49 2.82 23.29 25.76
CA ASP A 49 2.32 24.40 26.59
C ASP A 49 0.79 24.42 26.66
N ALA A 50 0.10 24.20 25.54
CA ALA A 50 -1.36 24.03 25.54
C ALA A 50 -1.81 22.77 26.33
N THR A 51 -0.99 21.71 26.38
CA THR A 51 -1.28 20.52 27.20
C THR A 51 -1.16 20.83 28.69
N LYS A 52 -0.13 21.57 29.12
CA LYS A 52 0.02 22.05 30.51
C LYS A 52 -1.16 22.94 30.91
N GLU A 53 -1.53 23.90 30.06
CA GLU A 53 -2.64 24.81 30.32
C GLU A 53 -3.97 24.04 30.49
N CYS A 54 -4.23 23.06 29.63
CA CYS A 54 -5.38 22.17 29.74
C CYS A 54 -5.29 21.18 30.93
N GLN A 55 -4.10 20.92 31.50
CA GLN A 55 -3.94 20.16 32.74
C GLN A 55 -4.31 21.00 33.97
N VAL A 56 -3.92 22.29 33.99
CA VAL A 56 -4.23 23.21 35.10
C VAL A 56 -5.71 23.63 35.06
N HIS A 57 -6.24 23.92 33.87
CA HIS A 57 -7.61 24.41 33.68
C HIS A 57 -8.44 23.48 32.77
N PRO A 58 -8.75 22.24 33.18
CA PRO A 58 -9.33 21.20 32.31
C PRO A 58 -10.77 21.46 31.86
N GLN A 59 -11.52 22.34 32.55
CA GLN A 59 -12.90 22.72 32.20
C GLN A 59 -12.99 24.07 31.46
N ALA A 60 -11.89 24.80 31.30
CA ALA A 60 -11.90 26.04 30.55
C ALA A 60 -12.05 25.75 29.04
N ALA A 61 -13.06 26.34 28.40
CA ALA A 61 -13.26 26.16 26.96
C ALA A 61 -12.05 26.64 26.15
N GLU A 62 -11.41 27.73 26.59
CA GLU A 62 -10.23 28.32 25.97
C GLU A 62 -9.01 27.39 25.98
N SER A 63 -8.72 26.72 27.11
CA SER A 63 -7.60 25.78 27.20
C SER A 63 -7.82 24.53 26.35
N GLN A 64 -9.07 24.06 26.26
CA GLN A 64 -9.46 22.95 25.38
C GLN A 64 -9.32 23.33 23.90
N VAL A 65 -9.80 24.51 23.50
CA VAL A 65 -9.65 25.03 22.13
C VAL A 65 -8.17 25.19 21.78
N ALA A 66 -7.37 25.83 22.64
CA ALA A 66 -5.93 25.99 22.44
C ALA A 66 -5.20 24.65 22.26
N LEU A 67 -5.55 23.62 23.05
CA LEU A 67 -4.97 22.29 22.91
C LEU A 67 -5.41 21.59 21.61
N ARG A 68 -6.65 21.76 21.16
CA ARG A 68 -7.12 21.23 19.87
C ARG A 68 -6.38 21.90 18.72
N ASP A 69 -6.30 23.23 18.73
CA ASP A 69 -5.70 24.00 17.64
C ASP A 69 -4.18 23.77 17.55
N ALA A 70 -3.51 23.60 18.70
CA ALA A 70 -2.11 23.17 18.74
C ALA A 70 -1.91 21.75 18.21
N ALA A 71 -2.83 20.82 18.51
CA ALA A 71 -2.79 19.46 17.98
C ALA A 71 -3.03 19.40 16.47
N GLU A 72 -4.01 20.16 15.95
CA GLU A 72 -4.26 20.29 14.52
C GLU A 72 -3.05 20.87 13.79
N LYS A 73 -2.43 21.92 14.34
CA LYS A 73 -1.22 22.52 13.79
C LYS A 73 -0.03 21.54 13.78
N LEU A 74 0.12 20.70 14.80
CA LEU A 74 1.11 19.63 14.80
C LEU A 74 0.82 18.57 13.72
N VAL A 75 -0.45 18.17 13.55
CA VAL A 75 -0.85 17.22 12.49
C VAL A 75 -0.53 17.76 11.09
N THR A 76 -0.82 19.04 10.82
CA THR A 76 -0.49 19.68 9.53
C THR A 76 1.02 19.68 9.29
N VAL A 77 1.81 20.21 10.23
CA VAL A 77 3.27 20.33 10.09
C VAL A 77 3.94 18.95 9.97
N THR A 78 3.50 17.94 10.74
CA THR A 78 4.05 16.56 10.62
C THR A 78 3.63 15.87 9.32
N SER A 79 2.46 16.20 8.78
CA SER A 79 1.99 15.70 7.49
C SER A 79 2.78 16.32 6.34
N GLU A 80 3.04 17.64 6.36
CA GLU A 80 3.93 18.33 5.42
C GLU A 80 5.36 17.78 5.48
N ALA A 81 5.91 17.65 6.68
CA ALA A 81 7.25 17.13 6.94
C ALA A 81 7.47 15.69 6.43
N THR A 82 6.43 14.85 6.42
CA THR A 82 6.52 13.44 6.00
C THR A 82 5.92 13.13 4.63
N SER A 83 5.26 14.10 3.97
CA SER A 83 4.53 13.89 2.71
C SER A 83 5.40 13.34 1.58
N GLU A 84 6.63 13.86 1.43
CA GLU A 84 7.56 13.41 0.38
C GLU A 84 8.04 11.97 0.61
N GLU A 85 8.36 11.61 1.85
CA GLU A 85 8.79 10.27 2.23
C GLU A 85 7.64 9.25 2.12
N GLN A 86 6.41 9.64 2.50
CA GLN A 86 5.21 8.83 2.22
C GLN A 86 5.02 8.60 0.72
N SER A 87 5.13 9.66 -0.08
CA SER A 87 4.97 9.58 -1.55
C SER A 87 6.03 8.67 -2.19
N LYS A 88 7.28 8.76 -1.73
CA LYS A 88 8.39 7.89 -2.15
C LYS A 88 8.08 6.42 -1.84
N ARG A 89 7.71 6.09 -0.59
CA ARG A 89 7.40 4.70 -0.21
C ARG A 89 6.22 4.12 -0.98
N THR A 90 5.14 4.88 -1.16
CA THR A 90 4.01 4.45 -2.00
C THR A 90 4.42 4.20 -3.46
N MET A 91 5.37 4.97 -4.00
CA MET A 91 5.91 4.71 -5.34
C MET A 91 6.73 3.42 -5.38
N GLU A 92 7.62 3.21 -4.40
CA GLU A 92 8.43 1.99 -4.28
C GLU A 92 7.57 0.74 -4.13
N HIS A 93 6.49 0.80 -3.33
CA HIS A 93 5.50 -0.28 -3.21
C HIS A 93 4.72 -0.53 -4.51
N LEU A 94 4.28 0.52 -5.21
CA LEU A 94 3.61 0.38 -6.51
C LEU A 94 4.51 -0.23 -7.57
N GLU A 95 5.79 0.18 -7.65
CA GLU A 95 6.76 -0.44 -8.55
C GLU A 95 6.99 -1.92 -8.22
N GLN A 96 7.08 -2.27 -6.93
CA GLN A 96 7.29 -3.65 -6.51
C GLN A 96 6.06 -4.53 -6.83
N ALA A 97 4.85 -4.03 -6.58
CA ALA A 97 3.61 -4.72 -6.95
C ALA A 97 3.49 -4.89 -8.49
N ALA A 98 3.84 -3.86 -9.26
CA ALA A 98 3.83 -3.93 -10.73
C ALA A 98 4.88 -4.93 -11.27
N LYS A 99 6.08 -4.99 -10.68
CA LYS A 99 7.11 -6.01 -11.00
C LYS A 99 6.60 -7.43 -10.71
N GLN A 100 5.96 -7.63 -9.56
CA GLN A 100 5.35 -8.91 -9.19
C GLN A 100 4.22 -9.30 -10.13
N ALA A 101 3.34 -8.37 -10.51
CA ALA A 101 2.27 -8.61 -11.47
C ALA A 101 2.80 -8.99 -12.87
N ALA A 102 3.83 -8.29 -13.37
CA ALA A 102 4.47 -8.63 -14.66
C ALA A 102 5.15 -10.02 -14.63
N ALA A 103 5.83 -10.35 -13.53
CA ALA A 103 6.45 -11.66 -13.33
C ALA A 103 5.39 -12.78 -13.26
N ALA A 104 4.34 -12.60 -12.47
CA ALA A 104 3.24 -13.55 -12.35
C ALA A 104 2.54 -13.77 -13.69
N ALA A 105 2.20 -12.71 -14.43
CA ALA A 105 1.62 -12.81 -15.77
C ALA A 105 2.50 -13.63 -16.74
N THR A 106 3.82 -13.39 -16.72
CA THR A 106 4.79 -14.14 -17.54
C THR A 106 4.85 -15.62 -17.14
N GLN A 107 4.83 -15.93 -15.84
CA GLN A 107 4.81 -17.30 -15.33
C GLN A 107 3.51 -18.03 -15.67
N THR A 108 2.35 -17.36 -15.56
CA THR A 108 1.05 -17.92 -15.96
C THR A 108 1.01 -18.27 -17.44
N ILE A 109 1.51 -17.39 -18.32
CA ILE A 109 1.61 -17.67 -19.77
C ILE A 109 2.52 -18.88 -20.03
N ALA A 110 3.67 -18.96 -19.35
CA ALA A 110 4.59 -20.10 -19.50
C ALA A 110 3.96 -21.43 -19.03
N ALA A 111 3.27 -21.42 -17.88
CA ALA A 111 2.56 -22.58 -17.35
C ALA A 111 1.39 -23.01 -18.26
N ALA A 112 0.60 -22.06 -18.74
CA ALA A 112 -0.48 -22.31 -19.70
C ALA A 112 0.03 -22.97 -20.99
N ASN A 113 1.11 -22.45 -21.57
CA ASN A 113 1.75 -23.04 -22.75
C ASN A 113 2.31 -24.44 -22.49
N ALA A 114 2.84 -24.70 -21.29
CA ALA A 114 3.27 -26.05 -20.88
C ALA A 114 2.08 -27.03 -20.69
N CYS A 115 0.91 -26.53 -20.29
CA CYS A 115 -0.30 -27.33 -20.12
C CYS A 115 -1.02 -27.65 -21.44
N GLN A 116 -0.89 -26.83 -22.50
CA GLN A 116 -1.53 -27.01 -23.81
C GLN A 116 -1.54 -28.46 -24.36
N PRO A 117 -0.43 -29.22 -24.40
CA PRO A 117 -0.43 -30.59 -24.95
C PRO A 117 -1.25 -31.61 -24.13
N TYR A 118 -1.62 -31.28 -22.89
CA TYR A 118 -2.44 -32.15 -22.02
C TYR A 118 -3.93 -31.82 -22.09
N ILE A 119 -4.33 -30.72 -22.76
CA ILE A 119 -5.72 -30.28 -22.87
C ILE A 119 -6.42 -31.01 -24.02
N GLN A 120 -7.34 -31.91 -23.68
CA GLN A 120 -8.10 -32.70 -24.67
C GLN A 120 -9.21 -31.92 -25.40
N SER A 121 -9.67 -30.80 -24.82
CA SER A 121 -10.75 -30.00 -25.39
C SER A 121 -10.22 -28.85 -26.23
N LYS A 122 -10.42 -28.91 -27.55
CA LYS A 122 -10.00 -27.88 -28.51
C LYS A 122 -10.48 -26.48 -28.12
N THR A 123 -11.74 -26.35 -27.71
CA THR A 123 -12.34 -25.08 -27.27
C THR A 123 -11.63 -24.51 -26.04
N VAL A 124 -11.21 -25.37 -25.10
CA VAL A 124 -10.45 -24.92 -23.91
C VAL A 124 -9.06 -24.45 -24.31
N THR A 125 -8.38 -25.15 -25.22
CA THR A 125 -7.07 -24.73 -25.75
C THR A 125 -7.17 -23.42 -26.52
N GLU A 126 -8.21 -23.23 -27.33
CA GLU A 126 -8.45 -21.97 -28.07
C GLU A 126 -8.71 -20.79 -27.12
N THR A 127 -9.58 -20.95 -26.11
CA THR A 127 -9.79 -19.92 -25.08
C THR A 127 -8.50 -19.61 -24.32
N LEU A 128 -7.72 -20.63 -23.94
CA LEU A 128 -6.46 -20.46 -23.23
C LEU A 128 -5.43 -19.66 -24.05
N ILE A 129 -5.32 -19.93 -25.36
CA ILE A 129 -4.45 -19.17 -26.26
C ILE A 129 -4.88 -17.70 -26.34
N VAL A 130 -6.18 -17.43 -26.45
CA VAL A 130 -6.72 -16.05 -26.46
C VAL A 130 -6.39 -15.34 -25.15
N GLU A 131 -6.66 -15.95 -24.00
CA GLU A 131 -6.36 -15.35 -22.68
C GLU A 131 -4.86 -15.12 -22.46
N CYS A 132 -4.01 -16.05 -22.88
CA CYS A 132 -2.55 -15.88 -22.82
C CYS A 132 -2.06 -14.76 -23.74
N THR A 133 -2.68 -14.59 -24.90
CA THR A 133 -2.35 -13.52 -25.85
C THR A 133 -2.77 -12.16 -25.29
N GLU A 134 -4.02 -12.03 -24.82
CA GLU A 134 -4.50 -10.81 -24.15
C GLU A 134 -3.62 -10.43 -22.96
N THR A 135 -3.18 -11.42 -22.16
CA THR A 135 -2.30 -11.20 -21.00
C THR A 135 -0.88 -10.79 -21.45
N ALA A 136 -0.34 -11.43 -22.49
CA ALA A 136 0.97 -11.12 -23.04
C ALA A 136 1.05 -9.68 -23.56
N GLU A 137 -0.02 -9.16 -24.17
CA GLU A 137 -0.11 -7.77 -24.62
C GLU A 137 -0.06 -6.73 -23.48
N ARG A 138 -0.44 -7.12 -22.24
CA ARG A 138 -0.40 -6.23 -21.06
C ARG A 138 0.97 -6.17 -20.37
N VAL A 139 1.83 -7.16 -20.58
CA VAL A 139 3.15 -7.21 -19.89
C VAL A 139 4.12 -6.11 -20.39
N PRO A 140 4.32 -5.87 -21.70
CA PRO A 140 5.18 -4.80 -22.18
C PRO A 140 4.80 -3.39 -21.71
N PRO A 141 3.54 -2.91 -21.78
CA PRO A 141 3.19 -1.57 -21.30
C PRO A 141 3.34 -1.45 -19.77
N LEU A 142 3.05 -2.50 -19.00
CA LEU A 142 3.30 -2.51 -17.56
C LEU A 142 4.80 -2.34 -17.25
N ILE A 143 5.68 -3.04 -17.97
CA ILE A 143 7.14 -2.89 -17.86
C ILE A 143 7.60 -1.49 -18.29
N ALA A 144 6.98 -0.90 -19.32
CA ALA A 144 7.26 0.48 -19.73
C ALA A 144 6.90 1.48 -18.60
N SER A 145 5.70 1.39 -18.02
CA SER A 145 5.27 2.22 -16.89
C SER A 145 6.17 2.07 -15.65
N ILE A 146 6.69 0.87 -15.37
CA ILE A 146 7.71 0.66 -14.30
C ILE A 146 9.01 1.39 -14.61
N ARG A 147 9.49 1.35 -15.86
CA ARG A 147 10.72 2.04 -16.29
C ARG A 147 10.54 3.57 -16.29
N GLU A 148 9.38 4.06 -16.70
CA GLU A 148 9.04 5.49 -16.63
C GLU A 148 9.01 5.99 -15.18
N SER A 149 8.48 5.20 -14.25
CA SER A 149 8.54 5.49 -12.80
C SER A 149 9.97 5.62 -12.29
N GLN A 150 10.85 4.68 -12.65
CA GLN A 150 12.27 4.69 -12.25
C GLN A 150 13.06 5.82 -12.90
N ALA A 151 12.66 6.26 -14.09
CA ALA A 151 13.26 7.39 -14.78
C ALA A 151 12.75 8.75 -14.28
N ALA A 152 11.61 8.81 -13.57
CA ALA A 152 10.96 10.05 -13.16
C ALA A 152 11.77 10.84 -12.11
N ARG A 153 12.29 12.01 -12.48
CA ARG A 153 13.12 12.84 -11.60
C ARG A 153 12.32 13.96 -10.94
N SER A 154 11.42 14.59 -11.68
CA SER A 154 10.57 15.69 -11.19
C SER A 154 9.30 15.20 -10.46
N PRO A 155 8.69 16.03 -9.61
CA PRO A 155 7.41 15.70 -8.95
C PRO A 155 6.26 15.41 -9.94
N ASN A 156 6.20 16.15 -11.06
CA ASN A 156 5.16 15.98 -12.07
C ASN A 156 5.30 14.67 -12.85
N GLU A 157 6.53 14.27 -13.19
CA GLU A 157 6.79 12.96 -13.82
C GLU A 157 6.41 11.83 -12.86
N LYS A 158 6.79 11.93 -11.58
CA LYS A 158 6.43 10.93 -10.57
C LYS A 158 4.92 10.78 -10.41
N PHE A 159 4.17 11.88 -10.39
CA PHE A 159 2.71 11.82 -10.34
C PHE A 159 2.09 11.15 -11.59
N ARG A 160 2.62 11.45 -12.79
CA ARG A 160 2.17 10.81 -14.04
C ARG A 160 2.50 9.32 -14.09
N ALA A 161 3.74 8.95 -13.80
CA ALA A 161 4.19 7.57 -13.79
C ALA A 161 3.42 6.75 -12.74
N GLN A 162 3.15 7.31 -11.56
CA GLN A 162 2.33 6.66 -10.54
C GLN A 162 0.89 6.43 -11.02
N SER A 163 0.30 7.40 -11.73
CA SER A 163 -1.03 7.27 -12.31
C SER A 163 -1.08 6.20 -13.41
N SER A 164 -0.02 6.11 -14.23
CA SER A 164 0.14 5.07 -15.24
C SER A 164 0.28 3.68 -14.60
N LEU A 165 1.16 3.53 -13.60
CA LEU A 165 1.34 2.29 -12.83
C LEU A 165 0.04 1.80 -12.18
N ILE A 166 -0.73 2.69 -11.56
CA ILE A 166 -2.04 2.32 -10.96
C ILE A 166 -2.99 1.80 -12.04
N ARG A 167 -3.13 2.52 -13.16
CA ARG A 167 -3.99 2.12 -14.28
C ARG A 167 -3.57 0.77 -14.88
N ASP A 168 -2.29 0.59 -15.16
CA ASP A 168 -1.80 -0.58 -15.89
C ASP A 168 -1.80 -1.83 -14.98
N THR A 169 -1.49 -1.66 -13.69
CA THR A 169 -1.61 -2.73 -12.69
C THR A 169 -3.08 -3.15 -12.50
N THR A 170 -4.01 -2.19 -12.38
CA THR A 170 -5.46 -2.51 -12.24
C THR A 170 -6.05 -3.16 -13.50
N GLN A 171 -5.59 -2.79 -14.69
CA GLN A 171 -5.97 -3.52 -15.92
C GLN A 171 -5.47 -4.97 -15.89
N SER A 172 -4.24 -5.22 -15.39
CA SER A 172 -3.75 -6.58 -15.18
C SER A 172 -4.59 -7.38 -14.17
N GLU A 173 -5.28 -6.72 -13.23
CA GLU A 173 -6.17 -7.41 -12.28
C GLU A 173 -7.48 -7.88 -12.91
N THR A 174 -7.99 -7.22 -13.96
CA THR A 174 -9.19 -7.69 -14.69
C THR A 174 -8.96 -9.04 -15.41
N SER A 175 -7.71 -9.45 -15.60
CA SER A 175 -7.34 -10.79 -16.06
C SER A 175 -7.42 -11.86 -14.96
N LYS A 176 -7.44 -11.48 -13.66
CA LYS A 176 -7.49 -12.43 -12.54
C LYS A 176 -8.86 -13.10 -12.39
N GLU A 177 -9.95 -12.40 -12.75
CA GLU A 177 -11.28 -13.03 -12.84
C GLU A 177 -11.32 -14.12 -13.93
N LYS A 178 -10.52 -13.96 -15.00
CA LYS A 178 -10.28 -15.01 -16.01
C LYS A 178 -9.35 -16.12 -15.50
N SER A 179 -8.36 -15.83 -14.66
CA SER A 179 -7.50 -16.86 -14.02
C SER A 179 -8.32 -17.91 -13.22
N TYR A 180 -9.50 -17.55 -12.70
CA TYR A 180 -10.43 -18.49 -12.07
C TYR A 180 -10.95 -19.58 -13.06
N PHE A 181 -10.95 -19.30 -14.37
CA PHE A 181 -11.22 -20.25 -15.45
C PHE A 181 -10.07 -21.26 -15.58
N MET A 182 -8.82 -20.77 -15.61
CA MET A 182 -7.60 -21.60 -15.56
C MET A 182 -7.59 -22.53 -14.33
N HIS A 183 -7.90 -22.02 -13.14
CA HIS A 183 -7.94 -22.82 -11.91
C HIS A 183 -9.03 -23.92 -11.97
N LYS A 184 -10.17 -23.67 -12.65
CA LYS A 184 -11.17 -24.70 -12.95
C LYS A 184 -10.72 -25.75 -13.98
N ILE A 185 -9.90 -25.37 -14.96
CA ILE A 185 -9.30 -26.28 -15.95
C ILE A 185 -8.17 -27.13 -15.33
N GLN A 186 -7.51 -26.63 -14.29
CA GLN A 186 -6.41 -27.29 -13.58
C GLN A 186 -6.87 -28.54 -12.79
N LEU A 187 -8.05 -28.47 -12.15
CA LEU A 187 -8.58 -29.49 -11.23
C LEU A 187 -8.60 -30.96 -11.73
N PRO A 188 -8.83 -31.29 -13.01
CA PRO A 188 -8.68 -32.66 -13.52
C PRO A 188 -7.23 -33.10 -13.84
N ILE A 189 -6.24 -32.19 -13.88
CA ILE A 189 -4.86 -32.46 -14.33
C ILE A 189 -3.87 -32.58 -13.14
N THR A 190 -4.25 -32.11 -11.94
CA THR A 190 -3.38 -31.87 -10.76
C THR A 190 -2.79 -33.09 -10.03
N LYS A 191 -2.73 -34.29 -10.62
CA LYS A 191 -2.08 -35.44 -9.93
C LYS A 191 -0.54 -35.45 -10.00
N GLU A 192 0.09 -34.64 -10.86
CA GLU A 192 1.57 -34.64 -11.00
C GLU A 192 2.26 -33.26 -10.85
N ILE A 193 1.54 -32.15 -10.66
CA ILE A 193 2.14 -30.79 -10.62
C ILE A 193 1.89 -30.07 -9.27
N LEU A 194 2.22 -30.75 -8.17
CA LEU A 194 2.04 -30.22 -6.80
C LEU A 194 3.02 -29.11 -6.39
N ILE A 195 4.01 -28.75 -7.22
CA ILE A 195 5.07 -27.79 -6.88
C ILE A 195 4.69 -26.34 -7.25
N PHE A 196 3.85 -26.13 -8.27
CA PHE A 196 3.51 -24.79 -8.76
C PHE A 196 2.38 -24.08 -8.00
N GLU A 197 1.42 -24.83 -7.47
CA GLU A 197 0.25 -24.26 -6.77
C GLU A 197 0.65 -23.51 -5.50
N TYR A 198 1.74 -23.94 -4.83
CA TYR A 198 2.28 -23.29 -3.64
C TYR A 198 2.91 -21.91 -3.92
N LEU A 199 3.51 -21.71 -5.10
CA LEU A 199 4.19 -20.45 -5.47
C LEU A 199 3.20 -19.35 -5.89
N VAL A 200 2.16 -19.71 -6.65
CA VAL A 200 1.15 -18.76 -7.12
C VAL A 200 0.26 -18.30 -5.95
N HIS A 201 -0.20 -19.24 -5.12
CA HIS A 201 -1.22 -18.95 -4.11
C HIS A 201 -0.69 -18.09 -2.93
N ASP A 202 0.61 -18.11 -2.66
CA ASP A 202 1.23 -17.29 -1.61
C ASP A 202 1.46 -15.83 -2.09
N THR A 203 1.96 -15.66 -3.32
CA THR A 203 2.16 -14.33 -3.93
C THR A 203 0.85 -13.56 -4.15
N GLU A 204 -0.26 -14.25 -4.45
CA GLU A 204 -1.59 -13.62 -4.57
C GLU A 204 -2.14 -13.10 -3.25
N ARG A 205 -1.87 -13.79 -2.12
CA ARG A 205 -2.38 -13.40 -0.80
C ARG A 205 -1.75 -12.13 -0.28
N GLU A 206 -0.43 -11.99 -0.39
CA GLU A 206 0.27 -10.80 0.08
C GLU A 206 -0.07 -9.56 -0.78
N MET A 207 -0.07 -9.69 -2.11
CA MET A 207 -0.43 -8.58 -3.01
C MET A 207 -1.83 -8.03 -2.72
N LEU A 208 -2.84 -8.87 -2.55
CA LEU A 208 -4.22 -8.42 -2.31
C LEU A 208 -4.40 -7.71 -0.96
N VAL A 209 -3.68 -8.12 0.08
CA VAL A 209 -3.71 -7.46 1.39
C VAL A 209 -3.07 -6.07 1.30
N HIS A 210 -1.89 -5.97 0.69
CA HIS A 210 -1.18 -4.70 0.56
C HIS A 210 -1.91 -3.72 -0.35
N LEU A 211 -2.27 -4.11 -1.58
CA LEU A 211 -2.90 -3.21 -2.55
C LEU A 211 -4.27 -2.69 -2.06
N ARG A 212 -5.09 -3.55 -1.43
CA ARG A 212 -6.37 -3.14 -0.83
C ARG A 212 -6.17 -2.18 0.34
N SER A 213 -5.11 -2.35 1.14
CA SER A 213 -4.81 -1.43 2.25
C SER A 213 -4.38 -0.04 1.76
N GLU A 214 -3.55 0.04 0.71
CA GLU A 214 -3.10 1.32 0.16
C GLU A 214 -4.21 2.04 -0.60
N LEU A 215 -5.02 1.33 -1.40
CA LEU A 215 -6.16 1.91 -2.12
C LEU A 215 -7.24 2.44 -1.15
N SER A 216 -7.45 1.79 0.00
CA SER A 216 -8.31 2.33 1.06
C SER A 216 -7.70 3.60 1.67
N CYS A 217 -6.41 3.57 2.01
CA CYS A 217 -5.73 4.70 2.64
C CYS A 217 -5.61 5.94 1.73
N ARG A 218 -5.54 5.77 0.40
CA ARG A 218 -5.63 6.88 -0.56
C ARG A 218 -7.04 7.44 -0.71
N ARG A 219 -8.07 6.60 -0.73
CA ARG A 219 -9.47 7.03 -0.92
C ARG A 219 -9.96 7.92 0.24
N ASP A 220 -9.49 7.65 1.46
CA ASP A 220 -9.80 8.45 2.66
C ASP A 220 -9.05 9.80 2.71
N LYS A 221 -7.94 9.97 1.96
CA LYS A 221 -7.12 11.21 1.96
C LYS A 221 -7.60 12.27 0.96
N THR A 222 -8.58 11.96 0.10
CA THR A 222 -9.12 12.87 -0.93
C THR A 222 -10.57 13.30 -0.68
N GLY A 223 -11.10 13.07 0.52
CA GLY A 223 -12.46 13.46 0.92
C GLY A 223 -12.51 13.99 2.36
N PRO A 224 -13.62 14.65 2.77
CA PRO A 224 -13.76 15.18 4.12
C PRO A 224 -13.75 14.05 5.16
N MET A 225 -13.01 14.29 6.27
CA MET A 225 -12.74 13.35 7.35
C MET A 225 -13.93 12.50 7.81
N TYR A 226 -13.85 11.19 7.58
CA TYR A 226 -14.60 10.18 8.34
C TYR A 226 -13.62 9.24 9.05
N GLN A 227 -13.77 9.14 10.38
CA GLN A 227 -12.88 8.34 11.23
C GLN A 227 -13.11 6.84 11.01
N CYS A 228 -12.16 6.15 10.36
CA CYS A 228 -12.24 4.69 10.24
C CYS A 228 -11.82 4.00 11.56
N ASN A 229 -12.81 3.46 12.26
CA ASN A 229 -12.67 2.82 13.57
C ASN A 229 -11.93 1.47 13.45
N ARG A 230 -10.64 1.42 13.82
CA ARG A 230 -9.83 0.19 13.83
C ARG A 230 -10.37 -0.84 14.83
N ARG A 231 -11.26 -1.73 14.37
CA ARG A 231 -11.53 -3.02 15.04
C ARG A 231 -10.75 -4.16 14.39
N THR A 232 -9.43 -4.14 14.54
CA THR A 232 -8.60 -5.34 14.38
C THR A 232 -8.78 -6.23 15.61
N ARG A 233 -9.65 -7.25 15.56
CA ARG A 233 -9.54 -8.39 16.48
C ARG A 233 -10.23 -9.69 16.03
N SER A 234 -9.42 -10.74 16.05
CA SER A 234 -9.78 -12.13 16.32
C SER A 234 -10.63 -12.87 15.27
N ASN A 235 -9.93 -13.48 14.32
CA ASN A 235 -10.44 -14.63 13.58
C ASN A 235 -10.46 -15.86 14.53
N ARG A 236 -11.50 -15.98 15.36
CA ARG A 236 -11.75 -17.21 16.13
C ARG A 236 -12.37 -18.25 15.20
N HIS A 237 -11.91 -19.50 15.31
CA HIS A 237 -12.46 -20.63 14.57
C HIS A 237 -13.98 -20.77 14.78
N LEU A 238 -14.71 -20.95 13.68
CA LEU A 238 -15.99 -21.66 13.63
C LEU A 238 -15.72 -22.96 12.86
N VAL A 239 -15.66 -24.09 13.56
CA VAL A 239 -16.80 -24.99 13.84
C VAL A 239 -17.20 -25.79 12.60
N SER A 240 -16.98 -27.10 12.68
CA SER A 240 -17.78 -28.12 12.00
C SER A 240 -18.19 -29.17 13.05
N ILE A 241 -19.46 -29.56 13.05
CA ILE A 241 -20.08 -30.45 14.05
C ILE A 241 -20.64 -31.70 13.36
N GLY A 242 -20.29 -32.88 13.87
CA GLY A 242 -21.03 -34.15 13.69
C GLY A 242 -20.79 -34.89 12.36
N ARG A 243 -21.09 -36.18 12.20
CA ARG A 243 -21.63 -37.25 13.09
C ARG A 243 -21.39 -38.62 12.37
N HIS A 244 -21.35 -39.80 13.00
CA HIS A 244 -21.49 -40.20 14.41
C HIS A 244 -20.58 -41.43 14.72
N TYR A 245 -21.08 -42.45 15.45
CA TYR A 245 -20.71 -43.87 15.38
C TYR A 245 -21.65 -44.58 14.39
#